data_AF-A0A957MXY7-F1
#
_entry.id   AF-A0A957MXY7-F1
#
_cell.length_a   1.000
_cell.length_b   1.000
_cell.length_c   1.000
_cell.angle_alpha   90.00
_cell.angle_beta   90.00
_cell.angle_gamma   90.00
#
_symmetry.space_group_name_H-M   'P 1'
#
loop_
_entity.id
_entity.type
_entity.pdbx_description
1 polymer ?
#
loop_
_entity_poly.entity_id
_entity_poly.type
_entity_poly.pdbx_seq_one_letter_code
_entity_poly.pdbx_strand_id
1 'polypeptide(L)'
;EALAFGKTAEQVRAEGTPEWLVPHRTFEGNRPSTTILAERLTPEMLGKLVALYEHSVFTQGIIWEIDSFDQWGVELGKVLAKKIIGELGDAEPELQHDSSTNALIRRYRGLR
;
A
#
# COMPACT_ATOMS: atom_id res chain seq x y z
N GLU A 1 -11.31 12.98 -15.57
CA GLU A 1 -11.03 13.91 -16.68
C GLU A 1 -9.52 14.12 -16.88
N ALA A 2 -8.81 14.81 -15.97
CA ALA A 2 -7.36 15.04 -16.12
C ALA A 2 -6.52 13.75 -16.25
N LEU A 3 -6.83 12.72 -15.46
CA LEU A 3 -6.16 11.41 -15.57
C LEU A 3 -6.36 10.75 -16.94
N ALA A 4 -7.56 10.86 -17.52
CA ALA A 4 -7.90 10.22 -18.78
C ALA A 4 -7.28 10.96 -19.98
N PHE A 5 -7.41 12.29 -20.01
CA PHE A 5 -7.07 13.08 -21.20
C PHE A 5 -5.73 13.78 -21.11
N GLY A 6 -5.19 13.97 -19.90
CA GLY A 6 -3.95 14.68 -19.70
C GLY A 6 -4.01 16.10 -20.27
N LYS A 7 -2.89 16.53 -20.83
CA LYS A 7 -2.65 17.84 -21.43
C LYS A 7 -1.43 17.78 -22.32
N THR A 8 -1.58 18.03 -23.62
CA THR A 8 -0.49 17.89 -24.60
C THR A 8 0.51 19.04 -24.54
N ALA A 9 1.70 18.83 -25.10
CA ALA A 9 2.73 19.87 -25.18
C ALA A 9 2.24 21.10 -25.97
N GLU A 10 1.44 20.91 -27.02
CA GLU A 10 0.82 22.00 -27.80
C GLU A 10 -0.11 22.85 -26.93
N GLN A 11 -0.95 22.21 -26.11
CA GLN A 11 -1.84 22.92 -25.17
C GLN A 11 -1.03 23.69 -24.12
N VAL A 12 0.05 23.10 -23.61
CA VAL A 12 0.95 23.76 -22.64
C VAL A 12 1.66 24.98 -23.26
N ARG A 13 2.09 24.88 -24.52
CA ARG A 13 2.68 26.01 -25.27
C ARG A 13 1.66 27.12 -25.53
N ALA A 14 0.42 26.76 -25.89
CA ALA A 14 -0.65 27.72 -26.13
C ALA A 14 -0.99 28.59 -24.90
N GLU A 15 -0.67 28.10 -23.69
CA GLU A 15 -0.81 28.85 -22.43
C GLU A 15 0.33 29.83 -22.15
N GLY A 16 1.31 29.97 -23.06
CA GLY A 16 2.46 30.85 -22.88
C GLY A 16 3.53 30.28 -21.93
N THR A 17 3.55 28.96 -21.71
CA THR A 17 4.60 28.30 -20.93
C THR A 17 5.95 28.44 -21.63
N PRO A 18 7.03 28.89 -20.94
CA PRO A 18 8.37 28.88 -21.50
C PRO A 18 8.77 27.48 -21.98
N GLU A 19 9.45 27.36 -23.13
CA GLU A 19 9.70 26.04 -23.77
C GLU A 19 10.42 25.05 -22.84
N TRP A 20 11.37 25.55 -22.02
CA TRP A 20 12.10 24.72 -21.05
C TRP A 20 11.19 24.10 -19.97
N LEU A 21 10.03 24.68 -19.72
CA LEU A 21 9.07 24.24 -18.71
C LEU A 21 7.95 23.35 -19.30
N VAL A 22 7.79 23.33 -20.63
CA VAL A 22 6.79 22.52 -21.34
C VAL A 22 6.82 21.02 -20.96
N PRO A 23 7.98 20.32 -20.93
CA PRO A 23 8.00 18.90 -20.58
C PRO A 23 7.56 18.63 -19.13
N HIS A 24 7.76 19.58 -18.22
CA HIS A 24 7.36 19.46 -16.81
C HIS A 24 5.87 19.75 -16.56
N ARG A 25 5.17 20.34 -17.54
CA ARG A 25 3.74 20.68 -17.47
C ARG A 25 2.87 19.89 -18.44
N THR A 26 3.47 18.99 -19.21
CA THR A 26 2.77 18.06 -20.10
C THR A 26 2.27 16.88 -19.27
N PHE A 27 1.01 16.49 -19.50
CA PHE A 27 0.41 15.34 -18.85
C PHE A 27 -0.01 14.35 -19.93
N GLU A 28 0.56 13.14 -19.91
CA GLU A 28 0.29 12.13 -20.96
C GLU A 28 -1.15 11.60 -20.96
N GLY A 29 -1.89 11.79 -19.86
CA GLY A 29 -3.22 11.21 -19.71
C GLY A 29 -3.16 9.68 -19.71
N ASN A 30 -4.16 9.04 -20.31
CA ASN A 30 -4.30 7.58 -20.43
C ASN A 30 -4.16 6.82 -19.11
N ARG A 31 -4.62 7.44 -18.01
CA ARG A 31 -4.67 6.82 -16.68
C ARG A 31 -6.12 6.41 -16.41
N PRO A 32 -6.43 5.09 -16.42
CA PRO A 32 -7.80 4.61 -16.23
C PRO A 32 -8.30 4.93 -14.82
N SER A 33 -9.60 5.18 -14.70
CA SER A 33 -10.27 5.38 -13.41
C SER A 33 -11.69 4.86 -13.46
N THR A 34 -12.19 4.38 -12.33
CA THR A 34 -13.61 4.07 -12.12
C THR A 34 -14.16 5.07 -11.12
N THR A 35 -15.25 5.75 -11.47
CA THR A 35 -15.96 6.66 -10.55
C THR A 35 -17.25 5.98 -10.12
N ILE A 36 -17.39 5.74 -8.82
CA ILE A 36 -18.61 5.21 -8.21
C ILE A 36 -19.27 6.36 -7.47
N LEU A 37 -20.48 6.74 -7.88
CA LEU A 37 -21.23 7.84 -7.30
C LEU A 37 -22.49 7.33 -6.62
N ALA A 38 -22.69 7.71 -5.36
CA ALA A 38 -23.90 7.46 -4.59
C ALA A 38 -24.47 8.79 -4.09
N GLU A 39 -25.80 8.86 -3.90
CA GLU A 39 -26.47 10.08 -3.43
C GLU A 39 -26.06 10.47 -2.00
N ARG A 40 -25.87 9.48 -1.12
CA ARG A 40 -25.43 9.65 0.26
C ARG A 40 -24.77 8.38 0.77
N LEU A 41 -23.78 8.54 1.64
CA LEU A 41 -23.23 7.44 2.43
C LEU A 41 -24.18 7.09 3.58
N THR A 42 -25.10 6.15 3.33
CA THR A 42 -25.96 5.53 4.35
C THR A 42 -25.37 4.19 4.81
N PRO A 43 -25.81 3.60 5.93
CA PRO A 43 -25.36 2.27 6.35
C PRO A 43 -25.58 1.21 5.27
N GLU A 44 -26.73 1.24 4.58
CA GLU A 44 -27.01 0.35 3.45
C GLU A 44 -26.04 0.59 2.29
N MET A 45 -25.79 1.85 1.92
CA MET A 45 -24.88 2.18 0.83
C MET A 45 -23.44 1.77 1.13
N LEU A 46 -23.00 1.96 2.37
CA LEU A 46 -21.71 1.48 2.85
C LEU A 46 -21.62 -0.05 2.74
N GLY A 47 -22.66 -0.78 3.16
CA GLY A 47 -22.70 -2.24 3.04
C GLY A 47 -22.55 -2.72 1.59
N LYS A 48 -23.23 -2.07 0.65
CA LYS A 48 -23.08 -2.36 -0.80
C LYS A 48 -21.67 -2.07 -1.31
N LEU A 49 -21.03 -0.99 -0.85
CA LEU A 49 -19.64 -0.69 -1.23
C LEU A 49 -18.66 -1.73 -0.69
N VAL A 50 -18.82 -2.16 0.57
CA VAL A 50 -18.01 -3.24 1.14
C VAL A 50 -18.20 -4.53 0.34
N ALA A 51 -19.44 -4.95 0.13
CA ALA A 51 -19.77 -6.16 -0.63
C ALA A 51 -19.23 -6.11 -2.07
N LEU A 52 -19.27 -4.95 -2.73
CA LEU A 52 -18.67 -4.75 -4.06
C LEU A 52 -17.18 -5.08 -4.07
N TYR A 53 -16.43 -4.58 -3.07
CA TYR A 53 -14.98 -4.84 -2.99
C TYR A 53 -14.66 -6.26 -2.52
N GLU A 54 -15.45 -6.85 -1.62
CA GLU A 54 -15.34 -8.26 -1.23
C GLU A 54 -15.48 -9.18 -2.46
N HIS A 55 -16.51 -8.94 -3.28
CA HIS A 55 -16.71 -9.72 -4.50
C HIS A 55 -15.67 -9.42 -5.58
N SER A 56 -15.19 -8.17 -5.69
CA SER A 56 -14.09 -7.84 -6.61
C SER A 56 -12.80 -8.61 -6.28
N VAL A 57 -12.43 -8.66 -5.00
CA VAL A 57 -11.25 -9.42 -4.53
C VAL A 57 -11.48 -10.92 -4.74
N PHE A 58 -12.65 -11.44 -4.38
CA PHE A 58 -12.99 -12.84 -4.59
C PHE A 58 -12.89 -13.26 -6.07
N THR A 59 -13.48 -12.48 -6.98
CA THR A 59 -13.42 -12.76 -8.43
C THR A 59 -11.98 -12.77 -8.94
N GLN A 60 -11.14 -11.84 -8.50
CA GLN A 60 -9.71 -11.83 -8.86
C GLN A 60 -9.00 -13.09 -8.37
N GLY A 61 -9.26 -13.52 -7.13
CA GLY A 61 -8.72 -14.76 -6.57
C GLY A 61 -9.09 -16.00 -7.37
N ILE A 62 -10.36 -16.11 -7.77
CA ILE A 62 -10.84 -17.22 -8.62
C ILE A 62 -10.16 -17.21 -9.99
N ILE A 63 -10.01 -16.04 -10.63
CA ILE A 63 -9.31 -15.91 -11.93
C ILE A 63 -7.85 -16.36 -11.83
N TRP A 64 -7.19 -16.06 -10.70
CA TRP A 64 -5.79 -16.42 -10.47
C TRP A 64 -5.58 -17.79 -9.84
N GLU A 65 -6.65 -18.54 -9.56
CA GLU A 65 -6.60 -19.86 -8.91
C GLU A 65 -5.84 -19.83 -7.56
N ILE A 66 -6.04 -18.78 -6.76
CA ILE A 66 -5.46 -18.63 -5.42
C ILE A 66 -6.52 -18.62 -4.33
N ASP A 67 -6.17 -19.06 -3.13
CA ASP A 67 -7.04 -18.96 -1.96
C ASP A 67 -7.03 -17.51 -1.42
N SER A 68 -8.17 -16.83 -1.54
CA SER A 68 -8.34 -15.45 -1.03
C SER A 68 -8.78 -15.39 0.44
N PHE A 69 -8.97 -16.54 1.08
CA PHE A 69 -9.47 -16.66 2.44
C PHE A 69 -8.44 -17.22 3.42
N ASP A 70 -7.23 -17.57 2.95
CA ASP A 70 -6.10 -17.91 3.81
C ASP A 70 -5.20 -16.70 4.11
N GLN A 71 -4.34 -16.85 5.12
CA GLN A 71 -3.35 -15.82 5.48
C GLN A 71 -2.06 -16.40 6.06
N TRP A 72 -1.51 -17.48 5.49
CA TRP A 72 -0.35 -18.18 6.08
C TRP A 72 0.90 -17.30 6.27
N GLY A 73 1.07 -16.29 5.43
CA GLY A 73 2.21 -15.36 5.48
C GLY A 73 2.38 -14.58 6.78
N VAL A 74 1.37 -14.55 7.66
CA VAL A 74 1.45 -13.81 8.94
C VAL A 74 2.12 -14.60 10.07
N GLU A 75 2.27 -15.91 9.93
CA GLU A 75 2.61 -16.79 11.05
C GLU A 75 4.06 -16.69 11.49
N LEU A 76 5.01 -16.66 10.54
CA LEU A 76 6.43 -16.58 10.86
C LEU A 76 6.77 -15.30 11.63
N GLY A 77 6.21 -14.16 11.22
CA GLY A 77 6.39 -12.89 11.92
C GLY A 77 5.89 -12.92 13.36
N LYS A 78 4.73 -13.54 13.62
CA LYS A 78 4.20 -13.72 14.99
C LYS A 78 5.12 -14.58 15.84
N VAL A 79 5.66 -15.67 15.29
CA VAL A 79 6.60 -16.57 15.99
C VAL A 79 7.89 -15.83 16.34
N LEU A 80 8.48 -15.13 15.37
CA LEU A 80 9.71 -14.37 15.58
C LEU A 80 9.52 -13.24 16.60
N ALA A 81 8.42 -12.50 16.53
CA ALA A 81 8.11 -11.43 17.49
C ALA A 81 7.97 -11.96 18.92
N LYS A 82 7.32 -13.11 19.12
CA LYS A 82 7.20 -13.77 20.43
C LYS A 82 8.55 -14.23 20.99
N LYS A 83 9.51 -14.58 20.14
CA LYS A 83 10.88 -14.88 20.58
C LYS A 83 11.61 -13.59 20.99
N ILE A 84 11.60 -12.59 20.11
CA ILE A 84 12.32 -11.32 20.32
C ILE A 84 11.81 -10.58 21.55
N ILE A 85 10.51 -10.56 21.84
CA ILE A 85 9.97 -9.85 23.01
C ILE A 85 10.58 -10.33 24.34
N GLY A 86 10.94 -11.61 24.45
CA GLY A 86 11.63 -12.15 25.62
C GLY A 86 13.07 -11.64 25.77
N GLU A 87 13.72 -11.32 24.65
CA GLU A 87 15.09 -10.82 24.58
C GLU A 87 15.18 -9.29 24.81
N LEU A 88 14.04 -8.60 24.89
CA LEU A 88 13.95 -7.17 25.20
C LEU A 88 13.77 -6.86 26.70
N GLY A 89 13.69 -7.89 27.56
CA GLY A 89 13.56 -7.75 29.01
C GLY A 89 14.83 -7.21 29.70
N ASP A 90 14.82 -7.04 31.02
CA ASP A 90 15.93 -6.32 31.69
C ASP A 90 17.22 -7.16 31.82
N ALA A 91 17.12 -8.49 31.89
CA ALA A 91 18.27 -9.38 31.90
C ALA A 91 18.96 -9.43 30.53
N GLU A 92 20.30 -9.55 30.48
CA GLU A 92 21.05 -9.65 29.23
C GLU A 92 20.81 -11.02 28.57
N PRO A 93 20.24 -11.06 27.35
CA PRO A 93 19.91 -12.32 26.68
C PRO A 93 21.11 -12.85 25.88
N GLU A 94 21.15 -14.18 25.71
CA GLU A 94 21.95 -14.77 24.65
C GLU A 94 21.20 -14.63 23.31
N LEU A 95 21.72 -13.78 22.41
CA LEU A 95 21.09 -13.52 21.12
C LEU A 95 21.57 -14.50 20.05
N GLN A 96 20.63 -15.19 19.42
CA GLN A 96 20.88 -16.20 18.38
C GLN A 96 20.11 -15.86 17.08
N HIS A 97 20.23 -14.62 16.61
CA HIS A 97 19.76 -14.18 15.30
C HIS A 97 20.93 -13.77 14.41
N ASP A 98 20.63 -13.30 13.20
CA ASP A 98 21.63 -12.69 12.33
C ASP A 98 22.24 -11.41 12.95
N SER A 99 23.36 -10.97 12.39
CA SER A 99 24.13 -9.85 12.94
C SER A 99 23.36 -8.52 12.92
N SER A 100 22.46 -8.30 11.94
CA SER A 100 21.64 -7.10 11.85
C SER A 100 20.62 -7.07 12.98
N THR A 101 19.86 -8.14 13.15
CA THR A 101 18.84 -8.27 14.20
C THR A 101 19.47 -8.15 15.59
N ASN A 102 20.60 -8.83 15.84
CA ASN A 102 21.29 -8.75 17.13
C ASN A 102 21.80 -7.32 17.43
N ALA A 103 22.32 -6.61 16.41
CA ALA A 103 22.79 -5.25 16.58
C ALA A 103 21.63 -4.29 16.93
N LEU A 104 20.46 -4.47 16.31
CA LEU A 104 19.27 -3.67 16.59
C LEU A 104 18.72 -3.92 17.99
N ILE A 105 18.65 -5.19 18.43
CA ILE A 105 18.20 -5.54 19.79
C ILE A 105 19.11 -4.89 20.84
N ARG A 106 20.44 -5.02 20.70
CA ARG A 106 21.39 -4.40 21.63
C ARG A 106 21.28 -2.89 21.65
N ARG A 107 21.15 -2.25 20.47
CA ARG A 107 20.98 -0.80 20.36
C ARG A 107 19.70 -0.34 21.06
N TYR A 108 18.58 -1.04 20.86
CA TYR A 108 17.32 -0.72 21.52
C TYR A 108 17.45 -0.82 23.05
N ARG A 109 18.03 -1.92 23.55
CA ARG A 109 18.26 -2.12 24.99
C ARG A 109 19.11 -1.01 25.61
N GLY A 110 20.14 -0.53 24.91
CA GLY A 110 20.99 0.56 25.40
C GLY A 110 20.38 1.96 25.33
N LEU A 111 19.26 2.14 24.63
CA LEU A 111 18.52 3.41 24.57
C LEU A 111 17.40 3.52 25.62
N ARG A 112 17.04 2.40 26.24
CA ARG A 112 16.03 2.32 27.29
C ARG A 112 16.62 2.71 28.65
#